data_AF-A0A3D2X569-F1
#
_entry.id   AF-A0A3D2X569-F1
#
_cell.length_a   1.000
_cell.length_b   1.000
_cell.length_c   1.000
_cell.angle_alpha   90.00
_cell.angle_beta   90.00
_cell.angle_gamma   90.00
#
_symmetry.space_group_name_H-M   'P 1'
#
loop_
_entity.id
_entity.type
_entity.pdbx_description
1 polymer ?
#
loop_
_entity_poly.entity_id
_entity_poly.type
_entity_poly.pdbx_seq_one_letter_code
_entity_poly.pdbx_strand_id
1 'polypeptide(L)' 'MKMILAILKNDDEQATIAELNKKHYFVTKLSSTGGFLKQGNTSLLIGVDDNKVDEVCGILKK' A
#
# COMPACT_ATOMS: atom_id res chain seq x y z
N MET A 1 -5.63 13.12 10.33
CA MET A 1 -5.71 12.04 9.33
C MET A 1 -4.68 12.27 8.24
N LYS A 2 -4.03 11.20 7.77
CA LYS A 2 -3.11 11.19 6.62
C LYS A 2 -3.61 10.24 5.53
N MET A 3 -3.09 10.43 4.33
CA MET A 3 -3.24 9.51 3.21
C MET A 3 -1.86 8.99 2.82
N ILE A 4 -1.71 7.67 2.78
CA ILE A 4 -0.51 7.00 2.30
C ILE A 4 -0.79 6.52 0.88
N LEU A 5 0.10 6.88 -0.05
CA LEU A 5 0.17 6.32 -1.40
C LEU A 5 1.39 5.40 -1.46
N ALA A 6 1.17 4.10 -1.58
CA ALA A 6 2.21 3.09 -1.66
C ALA A 6 2.25 2.45 -3.05
N ILE A 7 3.40 2.49 -3.72
CA ILE A 7 3.60 1.84 -5.03
C ILE A 7 4.37 0.54 -4.80
N LEU A 8 3.72 -0.58 -5.10
CA LEU A 8 4.21 -1.94 -4.87
C LEU A 8 4.40 -2.68 -6.19
N LYS A 9 5.24 -3.71 -6.18
CA LYS A 9 5.25 -4.70 -7.27
C LYS A 9 3.99 -5.54 -7.19
N ASN A 10 3.55 -6.07 -8.33
CA ASN A 10 2.36 -6.92 -8.41
C ASN A 10 2.50 -8.18 -7.55
N ASP A 11 3.71 -8.73 -7.45
CA ASP A 11 3.96 -9.97 -6.70
C ASP A 11 3.77 -9.78 -5.18
N ASP A 12 4.00 -8.56 -4.68
CA ASP A 12 3.93 -8.24 -3.24
C ASP A 12 2.53 -7.74 -2.82
N GLU A 13 1.66 -7.42 -3.77
CA GLU A 13 0.41 -6.71 -3.50
C GLU A 13 -0.53 -7.53 -2.60
N GLN A 14 -0.68 -8.83 -2.84
CA GLN A 14 -1.69 -9.65 -2.17
C GLN A 14 -1.30 -9.87 -0.71
N ALA A 15 -0.02 -10.16 -0.46
CA ALA A 15 0.53 -10.31 0.87
C ALA A 15 0.41 -9.00 1.67
N THR A 16 0.77 -7.88 1.05
CA THR A 16 0.70 -6.56 1.70
C THR A 16 -0.73 -6.18 2.06
N ILE A 17 -1.68 -6.35 1.14
CA ILE A 17 -3.11 -6.08 1.39
C ILE A 17 -3.65 -6.98 2.51
N ALA A 18 -3.28 -8.26 2.52
CA ALA A 18 -3.70 -9.19 3.57
C ALA A 18 -3.21 -8.76 4.96
N GLU A 19 -1.94 -8.36 5.09
CA GLU A 19 -1.38 -7.88 6.36
C GLU A 19 -2.01 -6.57 6.84
N LEU A 20 -2.28 -5.64 5.92
CA LEU A 20 -2.98 -4.40 6.23
C LEU A 20 -4.42 -4.66 6.71
N ASN A 21 -5.15 -5.53 6.01
CA ASN A 21 -6.51 -5.91 6.36
C ASN A 21 -6.59 -6.66 7.70
N LYS A 22 -5.62 -7.53 8.02
CA LYS A 22 -5.52 -8.20 9.33
C LYS A 22 -5.43 -7.22 10.50
N LYS A 23 -4.88 -6.03 10.25
CA LYS A 23 -4.75 -4.94 11.22
C LYS A 23 -5.85 -3.87 11.09
N HIS A 24 -6.92 -4.17 10.35
CA HIS A 24 -8.07 -3.29 10.12
C HIS A 24 -7.74 -1.99 9.39
N TYR A 25 -6.67 -1.97 8.60
CA TYR A 25 -6.39 -0.87 7.67
C TYR A 25 -7.10 -1.12 6.34
N PHE A 26 -8.03 -0.23 5.99
CA PHE A 26 -8.72 -0.30 4.71
C PHE A 26 -7.87 0.30 3.60
N VAL A 27 -7.83 -0.39 2.46
CA VAL A 27 -7.01 -0.02 1.30
C VAL A 27 -7.86 0.04 0.05
N THR A 28 -7.57 1.02 -0.81
CA THR A 28 -8.07 1.05 -2.19
C THR A 28 -6.93 0.71 -3.13
N LYS A 29 -7.10 -0.32 -3.95
CA LYS A 29 -6.12 -0.76 -4.95
C LYS A 29 -6.39 -0.09 -6.29
N LEU A 30 -5.32 0.38 -6.94
CA LEU A 30 -5.30 0.90 -8.30
C LEU A 30 -4.26 0.14 -9.11
N SER A 31 -4.66 -0.43 -10.24
CA SER A 31 -3.70 -0.97 -11.22
C SER A 31 -2.98 0.19 -11.90
N SER A 32 -1.65 0.23 -11.79
CA SER A 32 -0.83 1.32 -12.34
C SER A 32 0.30 0.76 -13.21
N THR A 33 1.05 1.65 -13.86
CA THR A 33 2.19 1.26 -14.70
C THR A 33 3.35 2.22 -14.43
N GLY A 34 4.53 1.68 -14.18
CA GLY A 34 5.72 2.50 -13.94
C GLY A 34 6.18 3.21 -15.21
N GLY A 35 6.34 4.53 -15.17
CA GLY A 35 6.71 5.31 -16.35
C GLY A 35 8.10 4.99 -16.93
N PHE A 36 9.03 4.53 -16.08
CA PHE A 36 10.40 4.21 -16.50
C PHE A 36 10.50 2.83 -17.16
N LEU A 37 10.12 1.77 -16.43
CA LEU A 37 10.21 0.38 -16.92
C LEU A 37 9.05 -0.02 -17.83
N LYS A 38 7.98 0.79 -17.91
CA LYS A 38 6.72 0.47 -18.60
C LYS A 38 6.11 -0.87 -18.18
N GLN A 39 6.39 -1.29 -16.94
CA GLN A 39 5.87 -2.52 -16.35
C GLN A 39 4.70 -2.21 -15.42
N GLY A 40 3.74 -3.14 -15.39
CA GLY A 40 2.60 -3.07 -14.49
C GLY A 40 3.04 -3.14 -13.04
N ASN A 41 2.43 -2.30 -12.20
CA ASN A 41 2.62 -2.28 -10.76
C ASN A 41 1.28 -1.95 -10.09
N THR A 42 1.26 -1.95 -8.77
CA THR A 42 0.04 -1.68 -8.01
C THR A 42 0.25 -0.49 -7.09
N SER A 43 -0.70 0.45 -7.14
CA SER A 43 -0.76 1.58 -6.21
C SER A 43 -1.84 1.34 -5.18
N LEU A 44 -1.50 1.47 -3.90
CA LEU A 44 -2.44 1.41 -2.78
C LEU A 44 -2.66 2.80 -2.20
N LEU A 45 -3.92 3.14 -1.98
CA LEU A 45 -4.36 4.31 -1.21
C LEU A 45 -4.85 3.85 0.15
N ILE A 46 -4.25 4.37 1.21
CA ILE A 46 -4.53 3.97 2.59
C ILE A 46 -4.84 5.21 3.42
N GLY A 47 -6.07 5.31 3.90
CA GLY A 47 -6.48 6.35 4.86
C GLY A 47 -6.11 5.91 6.27
N VAL A 48 -5.36 6.74 6.99
CA VAL A 48 -4.85 6.39 8.31
C VAL A 48 -4.88 7.58 9.28
N ASP A 49 -5.08 7.30 10.57
CA ASP A 49 -4.93 8.31 11.62
C ASP A 49 -3.46 8.72 11.77
N ASP A 50 -3.19 9.96 12.17
CA ASP A 50 -1.83 10.51 12.21
C ASP A 50 -0.89 9.70 13.12
N ASN A 51 -1.42 9.14 14.21
CA ASN A 51 -0.68 8.32 15.17
C ASN A 51 -0.43 6.87 14.72
N LYS A 52 -1.03 6.44 13.60
CA LYS A 52 -0.91 5.08 13.06
C LYS A 52 -0.07 4.99 11.78
N VAL A 53 0.40 6.14 11.27
CA VAL A 53 1.21 6.23 10.05
C VAL A 53 2.46 5.37 10.15
N ASP A 54 3.17 5.42 11.28
CA ASP A 54 4.41 4.67 11.47
C ASP A 54 4.19 3.16 11.49
N GLU A 55 3.06 2.70 12.04
CA GLU A 55 2.70 1.29 12.02
C GLU A 55 2.47 0.80 10.58
N VAL A 56 1.68 1.54 9.78
CA VAL A 56 1.43 1.20 8.37
C VAL A 56 2.73 1.23 7.57
N CYS A 57 3.57 2.24 7.77
CA CYS A 57 4.89 2.31 7.13
C CYS A 57 5.79 1.12 7.52
N GLY A 58 5.68 0.63 8.76
CA GLY A 58 6.38 -0.56 9.24
C GLY A 58 5.93 -1.85 8.55
N ILE A 59 4.64 -1.96 8.22
CA ILE A 59 4.11 -3.10 7.44
C ILE A 59 4.64 -3.04 6.00
N LEU A 60 4.61 -1.85 5.38
CA LEU A 60 5.04 -1.66 3.99
C LEU A 60 6.56 -1.84 3.76
N LYS A 61 7.38 -1.76 4.81
CA LYS A 61 8.84 -1.93 4.74
C LYS A 61 9.31 -3.38 4.88
N LYS A 62 8.46 -4.28 5.35
CA LYS A 62 8.78 -5.70 5.49
C LYS A 62 8.70 -6.40 4.14
#